data_AF-A0A351SWV8-F1
#
_entry.id   AF-A0A351SWV8-F1
#
_cell.length_a   1.000
_cell.length_b   1.000
_cell.length_c   1.000
_cell.angle_alpha   90.00
_cell.angle_beta   90.00
_cell.angle_gamma   90.00
#
_symmetry.space_group_name_H-M   'P 1'
#
loop_
_entity.id
_entity.type
_entity.pdbx_description
1 polymer ?
#
loop_
_entity_poly.entity_id
_entity_poly.type
_entity_poly.pdbx_seq_one_letter_code
_entity_poly.pdbx_strand_id
1 'polypeptide(L)'
;MPPMDSAPSHFIRNIIAEDLKKNKNQGRVHTRFPPEPNGYLHIGHAKAICLNFGLAAEFGGLCNLRFDDTNPSKEEVEYVESIKADVRWLGFDWGDREHYASDYFEQLYQYALQLIRAGKAYVCDLSAD
;
A
#
# COMPACT_ATOMS: atom_id res chain seq x y z
N MET A 1 -5.85 -27.30 3.26
CA MET A 1 -6.25 -26.00 2.69
C MET A 1 -7.78 -26.00 2.65
N PRO A 2 -8.46 -25.09 3.36
CA PRO A 2 -9.92 -25.04 3.33
C PRO A 2 -10.40 -24.71 1.90
N PRO A 3 -11.59 -25.19 1.49
CA PRO A 3 -12.08 -25.03 0.12
C PRO A 3 -12.33 -23.55 -0.24
N MET A 4 -12.04 -23.19 -1.49
CA MET A 4 -12.08 -21.82 -2.05
C MET A 4 -13.49 -21.18 -2.14
N ASP A 5 -14.56 -21.94 -1.88
CA ASP A 5 -15.92 -21.57 -2.29
C ASP A 5 -16.78 -20.84 -1.23
N SER A 6 -16.21 -20.38 -0.11
CA SER A 6 -17.00 -19.71 0.94
C SER A 6 -16.41 -18.40 1.48
N ALA A 7 -15.44 -17.80 0.79
CA ALA A 7 -14.94 -16.49 1.21
C ALA A 7 -16.08 -15.45 1.20
N PRO A 8 -16.36 -14.76 2.32
CA PRO A 8 -17.43 -13.75 2.38
C PRO A 8 -17.23 -12.70 1.28
N SER A 9 -18.23 -12.52 0.43
CA SER A 9 -18.19 -11.47 -0.60
C SER A 9 -18.32 -10.10 0.07
N HIS A 10 -17.41 -9.19 -0.28
CA HIS A 10 -17.47 -7.78 0.12
C HIS A 10 -17.32 -6.89 -1.13
N PHE A 11 -17.73 -5.63 -1.01
CA PHE A 11 -17.84 -4.73 -2.17
C PHE A 11 -16.53 -4.56 -2.97
N ILE A 12 -15.37 -4.50 -2.30
CA ILE A 12 -14.06 -4.39 -2.99
C ILE A 12 -13.79 -5.60 -3.89
N ARG A 13 -14.08 -6.82 -3.41
CA ARG A 13 -13.92 -8.06 -4.19
C ARG A 13 -14.79 -8.03 -5.43
N ASN A 14 -16.05 -7.58 -5.28
CA ASN A 14 -16.98 -7.46 -6.40
C ASN A 14 -16.51 -6.43 -7.44
N ILE A 15 -15.96 -5.30 -6.99
CA ILE A 15 -15.37 -4.29 -7.89
C ILE A 15 -14.20 -4.88 -8.68
N ILE A 16 -13.28 -5.59 -8.02
CA ILE A 16 -12.14 -6.23 -8.69
C ILE A 16 -12.62 -7.26 -9.72
N ALA A 17 -13.56 -8.13 -9.35
CA ALA A 17 -14.11 -9.14 -10.25
C ALA A 17 -14.76 -8.51 -11.51
N GLU A 18 -15.52 -7.42 -11.35
CA GLU A 18 -16.13 -6.70 -12.48
C GLU A 18 -15.08 -5.98 -13.35
N ASP A 19 -14.06 -5.38 -12.73
CA ASP A 19 -12.95 -4.74 -13.46
C ASP A 19 -12.15 -5.77 -14.27
N LEU A 20 -11.95 -6.98 -13.73
CA LEU A 20 -11.28 -8.09 -14.42
C LEU A 20 -12.11 -8.61 -15.60
N LYS A 21 -13.43 -8.76 -15.46
CA LYS A 21 -14.32 -9.12 -16.58
C LYS A 21 -14.24 -8.12 -17.74
N LYS A 22 -14.02 -6.84 -17.42
CA LYS A 22 -13.84 -5.75 -18.40
C LYS A 22 -12.42 -5.64 -18.93
N ASN A 23 -11.52 -6.54 -18.54
CA ASN A 23 -10.09 -6.52 -18.86
C ASN A 23 -9.41 -5.18 -18.50
N LYS A 24 -9.86 -4.52 -17.43
CA LYS A 24 -9.23 -3.29 -16.94
C LYS A 24 -7.80 -3.58 -16.50
N ASN A 25 -6.89 -2.63 -16.72
CA ASN A 25 -5.46 -2.78 -16.42
C ASN A 25 -4.81 -4.03 -17.04
N GLN A 26 -5.37 -4.52 -18.15
CA GLN A 26 -4.93 -5.75 -18.84
C GLN A 26 -5.08 -6.99 -17.93
N GLY A 27 -6.14 -7.02 -17.11
CA GLY A 27 -6.44 -8.15 -16.22
C GLY A 27 -5.55 -8.24 -14.97
N ARG A 28 -4.80 -7.17 -14.65
CA ARG A 28 -3.88 -7.16 -13.51
C ARG A 28 -4.51 -6.59 -12.25
N VAL A 29 -4.32 -7.28 -11.13
CA VAL A 29 -4.61 -6.79 -9.78
C VAL A 29 -3.29 -6.49 -9.08
N HIS A 30 -3.16 -5.28 -8.52
CA HIS A 30 -1.99 -4.88 -7.75
C HIS A 30 -2.44 -4.08 -6.52
N THR A 31 -2.27 -4.65 -5.34
CA THR A 31 -2.62 -4.02 -4.05
C THR A 31 -1.37 -3.56 -3.31
N ARG A 32 -1.55 -2.86 -2.19
CA ARG A 32 -0.45 -2.51 -1.28
C ARG A 32 -0.94 -2.38 0.15
N PHE A 33 -0.11 -2.80 1.10
CA PHE A 33 -0.25 -2.48 2.52
C PHE A 33 0.79 -1.41 2.87
N PRO A 34 0.37 -0.14 3.13
CA PRO A 34 1.31 0.95 3.32
C PRO A 34 1.34 1.50 4.76
N PRO A 35 1.93 0.80 5.73
CA PRO A 35 2.03 1.32 7.10
C PRO A 35 3.08 2.42 7.21
N GLU A 36 2.86 3.39 8.11
CA GLU A 36 3.90 4.30 8.56
C GLU A 36 4.81 3.55 9.56
N PRO A 37 6.15 3.60 9.42
CA PRO A 37 7.07 2.88 10.31
C PRO A 37 7.35 3.68 11.60
N ASN A 38 6.30 4.06 12.33
CA ASN A 38 6.38 4.87 13.57
C ASN A 38 5.72 4.21 14.79
N GLY A 39 5.35 2.93 14.68
CA GLY A 39 4.76 2.14 15.76
C GLY A 39 4.54 0.68 15.38
N TYR A 40 4.27 -0.16 16.38
CA TYR A 40 3.97 -1.58 16.18
C TYR A 40 2.56 -1.79 15.62
N LEU A 41 2.40 -2.86 14.84
CA LEU A 41 1.09 -3.23 14.34
C LEU A 41 0.22 -3.81 15.46
N HIS A 42 -0.99 -3.28 15.62
CA HIS A 42 -2.06 -3.91 16.41
C HIS A 42 -3.06 -4.67 15.52
N ILE A 43 -4.00 -5.39 16.15
CA ILE A 43 -5.03 -6.22 15.47
C ILE A 43 -5.85 -5.50 14.38
N GLY A 44 -6.05 -4.18 14.50
CA GLY A 44 -6.70 -3.38 13.45
C GLY A 44 -5.99 -3.48 12.09
N HIS A 45 -4.65 -3.57 12.08
CA HIS A 45 -3.86 -3.72 10.85
C HIS A 45 -4.02 -5.09 10.22
N ALA A 46 -4.28 -6.13 11.00
CA ALA A 46 -4.49 -7.48 10.46
C ALA A 46 -5.63 -7.51 9.44
N LYS A 47 -6.70 -6.73 9.64
CA LYS A 47 -7.77 -6.58 8.64
C LYS A 47 -7.26 -6.02 7.32
N ALA A 48 -6.44 -4.97 7.36
CA ALA A 48 -5.87 -4.35 6.16
C ALA A 48 -4.86 -5.28 5.46
N ILE A 49 -4.05 -6.02 6.22
CA ILE A 49 -3.11 -7.02 5.70
C ILE A 49 -3.87 -8.13 4.98
N CYS A 50 -4.80 -8.79 5.67
CA CYS A 50 -5.60 -9.88 5.10
C CYS A 50 -6.39 -9.42 3.87
N LEU A 51 -6.90 -8.19 3.86
CA LEU A 51 -7.59 -7.65 2.71
C LEU A 51 -6.64 -7.44 1.52
N ASN A 52 -5.52 -6.73 1.69
CA ASN A 52 -4.65 -6.38 0.57
C ASN A 52 -3.91 -7.60 0.01
N PHE A 53 -3.26 -8.37 0.88
CA PHE A 53 -2.53 -9.57 0.46
C PHE A 53 -3.48 -10.70 0.05
N GLY A 54 -4.60 -10.86 0.75
CA GLY A 54 -5.61 -11.87 0.41
C GLY A 54 -6.25 -11.62 -0.96
N LEU A 55 -6.62 -10.37 -1.28
CA LEU A 55 -7.16 -10.05 -2.61
C LEU A 55 -6.13 -10.25 -3.72
N ALA A 56 -4.86 -9.88 -3.49
CA ALA A 56 -3.81 -10.16 -4.46
C ALA A 56 -3.66 -11.67 -4.70
N ALA A 57 -3.60 -12.48 -3.64
CA ALA A 57 -3.49 -13.93 -3.76
C ALA A 57 -4.71 -14.55 -4.44
N GLU A 58 -5.93 -14.11 -4.09
CA GLU A 58 -7.18 -14.62 -4.64
C GLU A 58 -7.27 -14.40 -6.16
N PHE A 59 -6.87 -13.21 -6.64
CA PHE A 59 -6.96 -12.85 -8.05
C PHE A 59 -5.67 -13.09 -8.83
N GLY A 60 -4.69 -13.80 -8.26
CA GLY A 60 -3.39 -14.03 -8.92
C GLY A 60 -2.60 -12.75 -9.21
N GLY A 61 -2.84 -11.70 -8.43
CA GLY A 61 -2.19 -10.40 -8.51
C GLY A 61 -0.95 -10.29 -7.62
N LEU A 62 -0.47 -9.05 -7.47
CA LEU A 62 0.69 -8.72 -6.64
C LEU A 62 0.27 -7.81 -5.49
N CYS A 63 0.97 -7.90 -4.36
CA CYS A 63 0.83 -6.97 -3.24
C CYS A 63 2.20 -6.40 -2.88
N ASN A 64 2.28 -5.08 -2.73
CA ASN A 64 3.47 -4.40 -2.24
C ASN A 64 3.39 -4.23 -0.72
N LEU A 65 4.52 -4.44 -0.03
CA LEU A 65 4.74 -3.88 1.30
C LEU A 65 5.47 -2.56 1.11
N ARG A 66 4.81 -1.44 1.43
CA ARG A 66 5.39 -0.11 1.23
C ARG A 66 5.45 0.65 2.55
N PHE A 67 6.62 1.02 3.02
CA PHE A 67 6.70 1.92 4.17
C PHE A 67 6.36 3.34 3.72
N ASP A 68 5.38 3.96 4.37
CA ASP A 68 5.04 5.37 4.12
C ASP A 68 5.94 6.26 5.00
N ASP A 69 7.22 6.26 4.66
CA ASP A 69 8.33 6.82 5.43
C ASP A 69 8.63 8.29 5.03
N THR A 70 7.58 9.11 5.04
CA THR A 70 7.67 10.53 4.64
C THR A 70 7.94 11.50 5.79
N ASN A 71 7.97 11.00 7.03
CA ASN A 71 8.17 11.77 8.24
C ASN A 71 9.51 11.41 8.93
N PRO A 72 10.60 12.14 8.64
CA PRO A 72 11.94 11.79 9.11
C PRO A 72 12.13 11.84 10.63
N SER A 73 11.15 12.36 11.39
CA SER A 73 11.26 12.55 12.84
C SER A 73 10.70 11.41 13.68
N LYS A 74 10.01 10.44 13.08
CA LYS A 74 9.25 9.39 13.81
C LYS A 74 9.54 7.97 13.33
N GLU A 75 10.53 7.81 12.47
CA GLU A 75 10.75 6.56 11.74
C GLU A 75 11.98 5.85 12.27
N GLU A 76 11.77 4.62 12.73
CA GLU A 76 12.82 3.79 13.33
C GLU A 76 12.88 2.45 12.58
N VAL A 77 14.09 1.97 12.31
CA VAL A 77 14.34 0.67 11.66
C VAL A 77 13.68 -0.47 12.43
N GLU A 78 13.55 -0.33 13.76
CA GLU A 78 12.84 -1.28 14.60
C GLU A 78 11.38 -1.52 14.16
N TYR A 79 10.65 -0.46 13.83
CA TYR A 79 9.25 -0.59 13.42
C TYR A 79 9.13 -1.25 12.04
N VAL A 80 10.05 -0.93 11.12
CA VAL A 80 10.14 -1.57 9.80
C VAL A 80 10.28 -3.09 9.95
N GLU A 81 11.23 -3.53 10.77
CA GLU A 81 11.49 -4.96 10.97
C GLU A 81 10.35 -5.66 11.72
N SER A 82 9.73 -5.01 12.71
CA SER A 82 8.55 -5.55 13.40
C SER A 82 7.36 -5.72 12.45
N ILE A 83 7.09 -4.72 11.60
CA ILE A 83 6.02 -4.78 10.60
C ILE A 83 6.25 -5.96 9.65
N LYS A 84 7.48 -6.15 9.17
CA LYS A 84 7.86 -7.28 8.29
C LYS A 84 7.64 -8.61 8.98
N ALA A 85 8.04 -8.72 10.24
CA ALA A 85 7.85 -9.92 11.04
C ALA A 85 6.36 -10.25 11.21
N ASP A 86 5.52 -9.26 11.53
CA ASP A 86 4.08 -9.44 11.74
C ASP A 86 3.34 -9.86 10.45
N VAL A 87 3.67 -9.24 9.31
CA VAL A 87 3.08 -9.61 8.00
C VAL A 87 3.44 -11.05 7.64
N ARG A 88 4.70 -11.46 7.85
CA ARG A 88 5.16 -12.83 7.63
C ARG A 88 4.54 -13.82 8.62
N TRP A 89 4.40 -13.42 9.88
CA TRP A 89 3.76 -14.23 10.92
C TRP A 89 2.29 -14.52 10.59
N LEU A 90 1.58 -13.56 9.99
CA LEU A 90 0.23 -13.74 9.46
C LEU A 90 0.17 -14.63 8.20
N GLY A 91 1.31 -15.08 7.67
CA GLY A 91 1.40 -16.01 6.54
C GLY A 91 1.42 -15.34 5.16
N PHE A 92 1.67 -14.03 5.09
CA PHE A 92 1.76 -13.31 3.82
C PHE A 92 3.21 -12.95 3.47
N ASP A 93 3.47 -12.80 2.18
CA ASP A 93 4.80 -12.46 1.64
C ASP A 93 4.65 -11.44 0.49
N TRP A 94 5.58 -10.48 0.42
CA TRP A 94 5.63 -9.46 -0.62
C TRP A 94 6.65 -9.78 -1.72
N GLY A 95 7.41 -10.88 -1.60
CA GLY A 95 8.52 -11.22 -2.47
C GLY A 95 9.59 -10.13 -2.46
N ASP A 96 9.92 -9.65 -3.65
CA ASP A 96 10.86 -8.57 -3.93
C ASP A 96 10.22 -7.16 -3.93
N ARG A 97 8.94 -7.04 -3.53
CA ARG A 97 8.17 -5.78 -3.56
C ARG A 97 8.13 -5.04 -2.23
N GLU A 98 9.30 -4.93 -1.60
CA GLU A 98 9.52 -4.01 -0.48
C GLU A 98 9.84 -2.63 -1.05
N HIS A 99 9.13 -1.60 -0.62
CA HIS A 99 9.30 -0.24 -1.12
C HIS A 99 9.28 0.77 0.02
N TYR A 100 9.99 1.88 -0.15
CA TYR A 100 9.98 3.02 0.75
C TYR A 100 9.44 4.23 -0.02
N ALA A 101 8.54 5.01 0.59
CA ALA A 101 8.02 6.23 0.00
C ALA A 101 9.13 7.27 -0.25
N SER A 102 10.13 7.31 0.64
CA SER A 102 11.31 8.18 0.57
C SER A 102 12.16 7.97 -0.68
N ASP A 103 12.27 6.73 -1.19
CA ASP A 103 12.96 6.42 -2.46
C ASP A 103 12.35 7.18 -3.66
N TYR A 104 11.09 7.61 -3.56
CA TYR A 104 10.39 8.35 -4.61
C TYR A 104 10.47 9.87 -4.45
N PHE A 105 11.19 10.42 -3.45
CA PHE A 105 11.21 11.86 -3.20
C PHE A 105 11.67 12.69 -4.40
N GLU A 106 12.71 12.27 -5.12
CA GLU A 106 13.14 12.98 -6.33
C GLU A 106 12.02 13.02 -7.37
N GLN A 107 11.34 11.90 -7.61
CA GLN A 107 10.23 11.83 -8.56
C GLN A 107 9.04 12.71 -8.13
N LEU A 108 8.73 12.73 -6.83
CA LEU A 108 7.68 13.57 -6.25
C LEU A 108 8.03 15.06 -6.37
N TYR A 109 9.29 15.43 -6.13
CA TYR A 109 9.78 16.79 -6.35
C TYR A 109 9.67 17.21 -7.82
N GLN A 110 10.04 16.34 -8.76
CA GLN A 110 9.86 16.62 -10.19
C GLN A 110 8.40 16.82 -10.57
N TYR A 111 7.47 16.04 -9.98
CA TYR A 111 6.03 16.29 -10.17
C TYR A 111 5.58 17.62 -9.57
N ALA A 112 6.10 18.02 -8.42
CA ALA A 112 5.82 19.34 -7.86
C ALA A 112 6.26 20.47 -8.81
N LEU A 113 7.46 20.37 -9.40
CA LEU A 113 7.93 21.32 -10.42
C LEU A 113 7.02 21.35 -11.66
N GLN A 114 6.55 20.18 -12.12
CA GLN A 114 5.59 20.10 -13.23
C GLN A 114 4.27 20.79 -12.89
N LEU A 115 3.74 20.59 -11.68
CA LEU A 115 2.52 21.24 -11.23
C LEU A 115 2.67 22.76 -11.14
N ILE A 116 3.80 23.25 -10.63
CA ILE A 116 4.11 24.69 -10.58
C ILE A 116 4.15 25.28 -12.00
N ARG A 117 4.89 24.64 -12.91
CA ARG A 117 4.99 25.08 -14.32
C ARG A 117 3.64 25.06 -15.04
N ALA A 118 2.74 24.16 -14.68
CA ALA A 118 1.39 24.07 -15.22
C ALA A 118 0.39 25.05 -14.57
N GLY A 119 0.83 25.88 -13.60
CA GLY A 119 -0.06 26.77 -12.85
C GLY A 119 -1.04 26.04 -11.94
N LYS A 120 -0.74 24.79 -11.55
CA LYS A 120 -1.57 23.92 -10.71
C LYS A 120 -1.07 23.79 -9.27
N ALA A 121 0.03 24.46 -8.93
CA ALA A 121 0.57 24.57 -7.59
C ALA A 121 1.25 25.93 -7.41
N TYR A 122 1.28 26.43 -6.17
CA TYR A 122 1.93 27.68 -5.78
C TYR A 122 2.47 27.57 -4.34
N VAL A 123 3.39 28.45 -3.97
CA VAL A 123 3.90 28.55 -2.59
C VAL A 123 2.97 29.45 -1.78
N CYS A 124 2.50 28.98 -0.63
CA CYS A 124 1.70 29.75 0.29
C CYS A 124 2.60 30.32 1.40
N ASP A 125 2.62 31.66 1.52
CA ASP A 125 3.43 32.36 2.53
C ASP A 125 2.63 32.69 3.81
N LEU A 126 1.39 32.22 3.92
CA LEU A 126 0.58 32.41 5.11
C LEU A 126 1.11 31.57 6.28
N SER A 127 0.95 32.09 7.49
CA SER A 127 1.10 31.30 8.71
C SER A 127 0.06 30.19 8.77
N ALA A 128 0.31 29.17 9.59
CA ALA A 128 -0.65 28.10 9.84
C ALA A 128 -1.89 28.59 10.63
N ASP A 129 -1.75 29.72 11.33
CA ASP A 129 -2.80 30.42 12.09
C ASP A 129 -3.72 31.27 11.21
#